data_AF-A0A3D3PDQ0-F1
#
_entry.id   AF-A0A3D3PDQ0-F1
#
_cell.length_a   1.000
_cell.length_b   1.000
_cell.length_c   1.000
_cell.angle_alpha   90.00
_cell.angle_beta   90.00
_cell.angle_gamma   90.00
#
_symmetry.space_group_name_H-M   'P 1'
#
loop_
_entity.id
_entity.type
_entity.pdbx_description
1 polymer ?
#
loop_
_entity_poly.entity_id
_entity_poly.type
_entity_poly.pdbx_seq_one_letter_code
_entity_poly.pdbx_strand_id
1 'polypeptide(L)'
;DDSRQNPEHLERFSQLDDFDIFTSIKVWVEHDDFILSTLCKHLIDRNLYKVEITNDPPEVEKINELVNQAIKKYNISEDDASYFVFTDTIKNNAYRAGDGSINIVMKDGSIQDIASASDNSNLEALSKTVQKHILCYTKDLILFY
;
A
#
# COMPACT_ATOMS: atom_id res chain seq x y z
N ASP A 1 -18.92 3.72 -11.05
CA ASP A 1 -17.84 2.93 -11.66
C ASP A 1 -17.79 3.32 -13.13
N ASP A 2 -16.90 4.26 -13.44
CA ASP A 2 -16.80 4.98 -14.72
C ASP A 2 -16.44 4.04 -15.89
N SER A 3 -15.79 2.92 -15.57
CA SER A 3 -15.45 1.81 -16.47
C SER A 3 -16.65 1.20 -17.20
N ARG A 4 -17.86 1.32 -16.65
CA ARG A 4 -19.08 0.72 -17.23
C ARG A 4 -19.84 1.66 -18.16
N GLN A 5 -19.48 2.95 -18.19
CA GLN A 5 -20.25 3.97 -18.90
C GLN A 5 -19.70 4.32 -20.27
N ASN A 6 -18.41 4.03 -20.53
CA ASN A 6 -17.77 4.27 -21.81
C ASN A 6 -17.05 3.01 -22.33
N PRO A 7 -17.57 2.35 -23.40
CA PRO A 7 -16.94 1.18 -24.00
C PRO A 7 -15.47 1.37 -24.39
N GLU A 8 -15.05 2.60 -24.72
CA GLU A 8 -13.67 2.91 -25.08
C GLU A 8 -12.69 2.69 -23.92
N HIS A 9 -13.10 3.00 -22.68
CA HIS A 9 -12.24 2.77 -21.51
C HIS A 9 -12.00 1.28 -21.26
N LEU A 10 -13.04 0.46 -21.45
CA LEU A 10 -12.94 -0.99 -21.32
C LEU A 10 -12.05 -1.59 -22.42
N GLU A 11 -12.20 -1.12 -23.66
CA GLU A 11 -11.36 -1.56 -24.78
C GLU A 11 -9.88 -1.22 -24.54
N ARG A 12 -9.57 0.03 -24.17
CA ARG A 12 -8.19 0.43 -23.84
C ARG A 12 -7.62 -0.33 -22.66
N PHE A 13 -8.39 -0.51 -21.58
CA PHE A 13 -7.96 -1.29 -20.43
C PHE A 13 -7.66 -2.75 -20.78
N SER A 14 -8.46 -3.36 -21.67
CA SER A 14 -8.23 -4.74 -22.10
C SER A 14 -6.94 -4.96 -22.90
N GLN A 15 -6.34 -3.87 -23.41
CA GLN A 15 -5.07 -3.90 -24.13
C GLN A 15 -3.86 -3.67 -23.21
N LEU A 16 -4.06 -3.22 -21.97
CA LEU A 16 -2.98 -2.95 -21.03
C LEU A 16 -2.50 -4.24 -20.37
N ASP A 17 -1.19 -4.46 -20.41
CA ASP A 17 -0.51 -5.49 -19.65
C ASP A 17 0.77 -4.97 -18.96
N ASP A 18 1.48 -5.86 -18.27
CA ASP A 18 2.70 -5.51 -17.54
C ASP A 18 3.81 -4.94 -18.46
N PHE A 19 3.85 -5.34 -19.75
CA PHE A 19 4.83 -4.82 -20.70
C PHE A 19 4.58 -3.35 -21.03
N ASP A 20 3.32 -2.90 -21.13
CA ASP A 20 3.02 -1.48 -21.36
C ASP A 20 3.55 -0.62 -20.21
N ILE A 21 3.31 -1.08 -18.97
CA ILE A 21 3.78 -0.41 -17.76
C ILE A 21 5.32 -0.40 -17.70
N PHE A 22 5.96 -1.56 -17.86
CA PHE A 22 7.43 -1.65 -17.78
C PHE A 22 8.15 -0.95 -18.95
N THR A 23 7.58 -0.96 -20.15
CA THR A 23 8.14 -0.24 -21.31
C THR A 23 8.08 1.26 -21.06
N SER A 24 6.95 1.77 -20.56
CA SER A 24 6.81 3.19 -20.20
C SER A 24 7.84 3.59 -19.14
N ILE A 25 7.98 2.80 -18.06
CA ILE A 25 8.94 3.05 -16.99
C ILE A 25 10.39 3.08 -17.52
N LYS A 26 10.75 2.16 -18.42
CA LYS A 26 12.07 2.12 -19.06
C LYS A 26 12.38 3.33 -19.92
N VAL A 27 11.37 3.94 -20.56
CA VAL A 27 11.56 5.19 -21.30
C VAL A 27 11.63 6.37 -20.33
N TRP A 28 10.78 6.38 -19.30
CA TRP A 28 10.68 7.50 -18.37
C TRP A 28 11.87 7.68 -17.44
N VAL A 29 12.77 6.70 -17.31
CA VAL A 29 14.04 6.93 -16.61
C VAL A 29 14.88 8.05 -17.22
N GLU A 30 14.69 8.40 -18.49
CA GLU A 30 15.41 9.50 -19.15
C GLU A 30 14.55 10.77 -19.31
N HIS A 31 13.37 10.81 -18.70
CA HIS A 31 12.47 11.97 -18.80
C HIS A 31 13.01 13.19 -18.04
N ASP A 32 12.75 14.40 -18.56
CA ASP A 32 13.23 15.65 -17.96
C ASP A 32 12.61 15.96 -16.59
N ASP A 33 11.39 15.46 -16.35
CA ASP A 33 10.75 15.54 -15.03
C ASP A 33 11.56 14.73 -14.00
N PHE A 34 12.08 15.45 -13.01
CA PHE A 34 12.96 14.89 -11.99
C PHE A 34 12.27 13.81 -11.16
N ILE A 35 11.00 14.02 -10.78
CA ILE A 35 10.26 13.10 -9.91
C ILE A 35 10.01 11.80 -10.66
N LEU A 36 9.40 11.89 -11.85
CA LEU A 36 9.08 10.76 -12.69
C LEU A 36 10.33 9.93 -13.02
N SER A 37 11.39 10.58 -13.51
CA SER A 37 12.62 9.88 -13.89
C SER A 37 13.32 9.23 -12.69
N THR A 38 13.33 9.89 -11.53
CA THR A 38 13.92 9.34 -10.30
C THR A 38 13.14 8.13 -9.80
N LEU A 39 11.81 8.21 -9.73
CA LEU A 39 10.98 7.09 -9.30
C LEU A 39 11.08 5.89 -10.26
N CYS A 40 11.12 6.15 -11.56
CA CYS A 40 11.30 5.10 -12.57
C CYS A 40 12.69 4.44 -12.43
N LYS A 41 13.76 5.21 -12.25
CA LYS A 41 15.11 4.69 -11.97
C LYS A 41 15.11 3.84 -10.71
N HIS A 42 14.52 4.33 -9.63
CA HIS A 42 14.44 3.60 -8.37
C HIS A 42 13.75 2.24 -8.52
N LEU A 43 12.69 2.17 -9.33
CA LEU A 43 11.99 0.92 -9.59
C LEU A 43 12.84 -0.06 -10.42
N ILE A 44 13.48 0.41 -11.49
CA ILE A 44 14.33 -0.44 -12.37
C ILE A 44 15.57 -0.94 -11.63
N ASP A 45 16.25 -0.06 -10.90
CA ASP A 45 17.49 -0.40 -10.17
C ASP A 45 17.22 -1.08 -8.82
N ARG A 46 15.94 -1.33 -8.50
CA ARG A 46 15.49 -1.95 -7.25
C ARG A 46 15.89 -1.16 -5.99
N ASN A 47 16.06 0.15 -6.13
CA ASN A 47 16.25 1.10 -5.04
C ASN A 47 14.91 1.46 -4.38
N LEU A 48 14.25 0.44 -3.82
CA LEU A 48 12.92 0.57 -3.24
C LEU A 48 12.94 1.39 -1.94
N TYR A 49 11.79 2.01 -1.63
CA TYR A 49 11.51 2.68 -0.37
C TYR A 49 11.91 1.84 0.85
N LYS A 50 12.31 2.53 1.91
CA LYS A 50 12.29 1.99 3.26
C LYS A 50 10.83 2.04 3.74
N VAL A 51 10.38 0.92 4.29
CA VAL A 51 9.02 0.78 4.85
C VAL A 51 9.15 0.47 6.33
N GLU A 52 8.47 1.26 7.15
CA GLU A 52 8.29 1.03 8.58
C GLU A 52 6.82 0.75 8.86
N ILE A 53 6.53 -0.30 9.62
CA ILE A 53 5.17 -0.75 9.92
C ILE A 53 4.99 -0.82 11.43
N THR A 54 4.08 -0.03 11.97
CA THR A 54 3.85 0.12 13.42
C THR A 54 2.38 -0.08 13.79
N ASN A 55 2.10 -0.31 15.08
CA ASN A 55 0.73 -0.32 15.60
C ASN A 55 0.16 1.10 15.73
N ASP A 56 1.02 2.04 16.08
CA ASP A 56 0.68 3.45 16.29
C ASP A 56 1.10 4.30 15.08
N PRO A 57 0.45 5.45 14.84
CA PRO A 57 0.87 6.38 13.79
C PRO A 57 2.34 6.78 13.92
N PRO A 58 3.06 7.01 12.80
CA PRO A 58 4.43 7.51 12.86
C PRO A 58 4.48 8.91 13.49
N GLU A 59 5.53 9.19 14.25
CA GLU A 59 5.73 10.49 14.88
C GLU A 59 5.79 11.61 13.83
N VAL A 60 5.08 12.71 14.08
CA VAL A 60 4.96 13.84 13.14
C VAL A 60 6.32 14.50 12.93
N GLU A 61 7.12 14.58 14.00
CA GLU A 61 8.48 15.10 13.97
C GLU A 61 9.35 14.32 12.97
N LYS A 62 9.30 12.99 13.02
CA LYS A 62 10.05 12.12 12.11
C LYS A 62 9.61 12.30 10.65
N ILE A 63 8.30 12.39 10.40
CA ILE A 63 7.78 12.64 9.06
C ILE A 63 8.31 13.99 8.53
N ASN A 64 8.19 15.05 9.33
CA ASN A 64 8.65 16.38 8.97
C ASN A 64 10.16 16.43 8.73
N GLU A 65 10.96 15.72 9.52
CA GLU A 65 12.40 15.60 9.30
C GLU A 65 12.72 14.98 7.94
N LEU A 66 12.06 13.87 7.59
CA LEU A 66 12.24 13.20 6.30
C LEU A 66 11.78 14.06 5.13
N VAL A 67 10.63 14.75 5.25
CA VAL A 67 10.14 15.70 4.24
C VAL A 67 11.14 16.83 4.04
N ASN A 68 11.64 17.42 5.12
CA ASN A 68 12.65 18.48 5.04
C ASN A 68 13.96 17.99 4.40
N GLN A 69 14.37 16.74 4.66
CA GLN A 69 15.51 16.13 4.00
C GLN A 69 15.27 15.96 2.50
N ALA A 70 14.08 15.52 2.09
CA ALA A 70 13.72 15.37 0.67
C ALA A 70 13.71 16.72 -0.05
N ILE A 71 13.08 17.75 0.53
CA ILE A 71 13.07 19.13 0.01
C ILE A 71 14.50 19.62 -0.21
N LYS A 72 15.37 19.49 0.79
CA LYS A 72 16.76 19.97 0.72
C LYS A 72 17.61 19.16 -0.25
N LYS A 73 17.47 17.84 -0.25
CA LYS A 73 18.31 16.93 -1.05
C LYS A 73 17.98 17.01 -2.53
N TYR A 74 16.70 17.05 -2.85
CA TYR A 74 16.21 17.00 -4.23
C TYR A 74 15.88 18.39 -4.79
N ASN A 75 15.86 19.43 -3.95
CA ASN A 75 15.48 20.79 -4.32
C ASN A 75 14.09 20.85 -4.96
N ILE A 76 13.10 20.26 -4.27
CA ILE A 76 11.70 20.14 -4.70
C ILE A 76 10.77 20.87 -3.74
N SER A 77 9.51 21.05 -4.13
CA SER A 77 8.49 21.63 -3.24
C SER A 77 8.10 20.66 -2.12
N GLU A 78 7.40 21.17 -1.10
CA GLU A 78 6.82 20.34 -0.04
C GLU A 78 5.77 19.36 -0.59
N ASP A 79 4.93 19.81 -1.52
CA ASP A 79 3.94 18.96 -2.18
C ASP A 79 4.62 17.81 -2.95
N ASP A 80 5.73 18.11 -3.64
CA ASP A 80 6.50 17.11 -4.38
C ASP A 80 7.26 16.14 -3.46
N ALA A 81 7.57 16.54 -2.23
CA ALA A 81 8.19 15.65 -1.26
C ALA A 81 7.29 14.46 -0.90
N SER A 82 5.97 14.59 -1.08
CA SER A 82 5.01 13.50 -0.86
C SER A 82 5.24 12.29 -1.78
N TYR A 83 5.86 12.49 -2.95
CA TYR A 83 6.29 11.38 -3.82
C TYR A 83 7.43 10.57 -3.19
N PHE A 84 8.21 11.16 -2.29
CA PHE A 84 9.39 10.51 -1.69
C PHE A 84 9.20 10.12 -0.23
N VAL A 85 8.25 10.73 0.48
CA VAL A 85 7.94 10.48 1.89
C VAL A 85 6.42 10.50 2.08
N PHE A 86 5.84 9.38 2.47
CA PHE A 86 4.39 9.28 2.67
C PHE A 86 4.04 8.29 3.77
N THR A 87 2.82 8.42 4.28
CA THR A 87 2.24 7.48 5.23
C THR A 87 1.01 6.80 4.65
N ASP A 88 0.73 5.59 5.11
CA ASP A 88 -0.47 4.85 4.72
C ASP A 88 -0.96 4.00 5.90
N THR A 89 -2.12 3.38 5.77
CA THR A 89 -2.66 2.44 6.75
C THR A 89 -3.13 1.16 6.07
N ILE A 90 -2.71 0.01 6.60
CA ILE A 90 -3.25 -1.28 6.20
C ILE A 90 -4.21 -1.75 7.28
N LYS A 91 -5.41 -2.15 6.86
CA LYS A 91 -6.39 -2.83 7.70
C LYS A 91 -6.48 -4.28 7.27
N ASN A 92 -6.20 -5.20 8.18
CA ASN A 92 -6.43 -6.62 7.97
C ASN A 92 -7.65 -7.08 8.77
N ASN A 93 -8.64 -7.58 8.05
CA ASN A 93 -9.83 -8.25 8.57
C ASN A 93 -9.78 -9.71 8.13
N ALA A 94 -9.07 -10.55 8.87
CA ALA A 94 -8.81 -11.93 8.45
C ALA A 94 -10.09 -12.79 8.45
N TYR A 95 -11.05 -12.48 9.32
CA TYR A 95 -12.38 -13.08 9.33
C TYR A 95 -13.44 -12.01 9.66
N ARG A 96 -14.57 -12.02 8.94
CA ARG A 96 -15.70 -11.10 9.17
C ARG A 96 -16.95 -11.91 9.46
N ALA A 97 -17.39 -11.91 10.72
CA ALA A 97 -18.68 -12.48 11.08
C ALA A 97 -19.80 -11.70 10.37
N GLY A 98 -20.69 -12.40 9.65
CA GLY A 98 -21.85 -11.85 8.94
C GLY A 98 -21.69 -11.70 7.42
N ASP A 99 -20.54 -11.20 6.94
CA ASP A 99 -20.24 -10.99 5.51
C ASP A 99 -18.99 -11.82 5.14
N GLY A 100 -19.21 -13.09 4.77
CA GLY A 100 -18.17 -14.09 4.58
C GLY A 100 -18.01 -15.09 5.74
N SER A 101 -19.02 -15.21 6.62
CA SER A 101 -18.99 -16.21 7.70
C SER A 101 -19.05 -17.64 7.17
N ILE A 102 -18.28 -18.52 7.80
CA ILE A 102 -18.33 -19.96 7.59
C ILE A 102 -19.24 -20.55 8.67
N ASN A 103 -20.37 -21.10 8.25
CA ASN A 103 -21.34 -21.72 9.15
C ASN A 103 -21.15 -23.24 9.21
N ILE A 104 -21.27 -23.81 10.40
CA ILE A 104 -21.20 -25.24 10.67
C ILE A 104 -22.59 -25.74 11.08
N VAL A 105 -23.03 -26.85 10.49
CA VAL A 105 -24.24 -27.57 10.91
C VAL A 105 -23.87 -28.54 12.03
N MET A 106 -24.50 -28.37 13.18
CA MET A 106 -24.30 -29.19 14.37
C MET A 106 -25.12 -30.49 14.29
N LYS A 107 -24.80 -31.46 15.16
CA LYS A 107 -25.46 -32.78 15.17
C LYS A 107 -26.96 -32.71 15.47
N ASP A 108 -27.41 -31.67 16.17
CA ASP A 108 -28.82 -31.39 16.47
C ASP A 108 -29.55 -30.64 15.33
N GLY A 109 -28.84 -30.34 14.23
CA GLY A 109 -29.35 -29.60 13.08
C GLY A 109 -29.28 -28.07 13.22
N SER A 110 -28.80 -27.55 14.34
CA SER A 110 -28.57 -26.11 14.50
C SER A 110 -27.40 -25.63 13.63
N ILE A 111 -27.42 -24.36 13.23
CA ILE A 111 -26.36 -23.74 12.42
C ILE A 111 -25.64 -22.72 13.30
N GLN A 112 -24.31 -22.81 13.38
CA GLN A 112 -23.49 -21.91 14.18
C GLN A 112 -22.26 -21.43 13.39
N ASP A 113 -21.86 -20.17 13.60
CA ASP A 113 -20.62 -19.62 13.02
C ASP A 113 -19.39 -20.38 13.56
N ILE A 114 -18.41 -20.66 12.70
CA ILE A 114 -17.19 -21.40 13.06
C ILE A 114 -16.41 -20.75 14.22
N ALA A 115 -16.42 -19.41 14.32
CA ALA A 115 -15.75 -18.70 15.39
C ALA A 115 -16.46 -18.90 16.74
N SER A 116 -17.77 -19.19 16.74
CA SER A 116 -18.54 -19.50 17.94
C SER A 116 -18.63 -21.00 18.25
N ALA A 117 -18.53 -21.85 17.23
CA ALA A 117 -18.61 -23.31 17.35
C ALA A 117 -17.27 -23.96 17.74
N SER A 118 -16.15 -23.23 17.62
CA SER A 118 -14.82 -23.73 17.90
C SER A 118 -14.28 -23.22 19.23
N ASP A 119 -13.75 -24.12 20.07
CA ASP A 119 -13.00 -23.77 21.28
C ASP A 119 -11.60 -23.17 20.99
N ASN A 120 -11.27 -22.95 19.71
CA ASN A 120 -9.97 -22.45 19.29
C ASN A 120 -9.95 -20.92 19.32
N SER A 121 -9.32 -20.37 20.37
CA SER A 121 -9.14 -18.92 20.58
C SER A 121 -8.49 -18.15 19.41
N ASN A 122 -7.84 -18.86 18.48
CA ASN A 122 -7.29 -18.24 17.27
C ASN A 122 -8.38 -17.69 16.33
N LEU A 123 -9.57 -18.31 16.27
CA LEU A 123 -10.65 -17.86 15.38
C LEU A 123 -11.28 -16.54 15.86
N GLU A 124 -11.37 -16.35 17.17
CA GLU A 124 -11.77 -15.05 17.75
C GLU A 124 -10.72 -13.97 17.48
N ALA A 125 -9.42 -14.30 17.56
CA ALA A 125 -8.35 -13.36 17.25
C ALA A 125 -8.34 -12.91 15.79
N LEU A 126 -8.67 -13.81 14.85
CA LEU A 126 -8.81 -13.50 13.41
C LEU A 126 -9.99 -12.58 13.10
N SER A 127 -10.98 -12.53 13.98
CA SER A 127 -12.15 -11.66 13.85
C SER A 127 -11.86 -10.20 14.23
N LYS A 128 -10.72 -9.93 14.88
CA LYS A 128 -10.31 -8.58 15.25
C LYS A 128 -9.64 -7.88 14.07
N THR A 129 -10.18 -6.72 13.68
CA THR A 129 -9.52 -5.82 12.74
C THR A 129 -8.19 -5.37 13.32
N VAL A 130 -7.10 -5.66 12.62
CA VAL A 130 -5.78 -5.11 12.93
C VAL A 130 -5.50 -3.98 11.96
N GLN A 131 -5.32 -2.77 12.50
CA GLN A 131 -4.81 -1.63 11.74
C GLN A 131 -3.30 -1.52 11.99
N LYS A 132 -2.55 -1.31 10.90
CA LYS A 132 -1.12 -0.99 10.93
C LYS A 132 -0.92 0.34 10.24
N HIS A 133 -0.02 1.14 10.79
CA HIS A 133 0.41 2.39 10.17
C HIS A 133 1.74 2.16 9.44
N ILE A 134 1.88 2.78 8.28
CA ILE A 134 3.06 2.69 7.44
C ILE A 134 3.70 4.07 7.32
N LEU A 135 5.02 4.12 7.43
CA LEU A 135 5.85 5.22 6.96
C LEU A 135 6.76 4.70 5.85
N CYS A 136 6.64 5.29 4.66
CA CYS A 136 7.43 4.98 3.48
C CYS A 136 8.31 6.18 3.12
N TYR A 137 9.59 5.96 2.89
CA TYR A 137 10.51 7.01 2.43
C TYR A 137 11.68 6.45 1.61
N THR A 138 12.27 7.25 0.72
CA THR A 138 13.45 6.81 -0.04
C THR A 138 14.67 6.67 0.89
N LYS A 139 15.40 5.57 0.75
CA LYS A 139 16.49 5.17 1.69
C LYS A 139 17.62 6.17 1.74
N ASP A 140 17.85 6.89 0.65
CA ASP A 140 18.93 7.84 0.50
C ASP A 140 18.71 9.13 1.31
N LEU A 141 17.54 9.32 1.91
CA LEU A 141 17.29 10.39 2.89
C LEU A 141 18.03 10.13 4.22
N ILE A 142 18.15 8.86 4.62
CA ILE A 142 18.77 8.47 5.90
C ILE A 142 20.26 8.08 5.78
N LEU A 143 20.84 8.06 4.58
CA LEU A 143 22.19 7.53 4.31
C LEU A 143 23.34 8.56 4.49
N PHE A 144 23.20 9.53 5.39
CA PHE A 144 24.29 10.43 5.74
C PHE A 144 25.05 9.91 6.98
N TYR A 145 26.08 9.11 6.74
CA TYR A 145 27.21 8.86 7.66
C TYR A 145 28.50 9.31 6.99
#